data_AF-A0A1G6RYS7-F1
#
_entry.id   AF-A0A1G6RYS7-F1
#
_cell.length_a   1.000
_cell.length_b   1.000
_cell.length_c   1.000
_cell.angle_alpha   90.00
_cell.angle_beta   90.00
_cell.angle_gamma   90.00
#
_symmetry.space_group_name_H-M   'P 1'
#
loop_
_entity.id
_entity.type
_entity.pdbx_description
1 polymer ?
#
loop_
_entity_poly.entity_id
_entity_poly.type
_entity_poly.pdbx_seq_one_letter_code
_entity_poly.pdbx_strand_id
1 'polypeptide(L)'
;MSWTEQDRADFEQAMDESLAEAVSPPVPFDDATPHECAEAVRSVLGVDVGPGRLAGLTEQDLTALAAGFGTWFASSPPSVAQVRRGVESTLRRWPA
;
A
#
# COMPACT_ATOMS: atom_id res chain seq x y z
N MET A 1 19.06 -6.88 -2.03
CA MET A 1 19.62 -5.56 -1.66
C MET A 1 18.81 -5.14 -0.46
N SER A 2 19.40 -5.06 0.72
CA SER A 2 18.65 -4.68 1.93
C SER A 2 18.39 -3.18 1.89
N TRP A 3 17.14 -2.76 2.13
CA TRP A 3 16.76 -1.36 2.22
C TRP A 3 17.61 -0.58 3.23
N THR A 4 17.89 0.66 2.89
CA THR A 4 18.36 1.67 3.83
C THR A 4 17.18 2.26 4.61
N GLU A 5 17.44 2.91 5.74
CA GLU A 5 16.43 3.68 6.47
C GLU A 5 15.79 4.78 5.59
N GLN A 6 16.56 5.30 4.62
CA GLN A 6 16.10 6.28 3.64
C GLN A 6 15.03 5.68 2.71
N ASP A 7 15.24 4.46 2.19
CA ASP A 7 14.26 3.79 1.31
C ASP A 7 12.93 3.55 2.03
N ARG A 8 12.98 3.23 3.34
CA ARG A 8 11.78 3.08 4.17
C ARG A 8 11.04 4.40 4.33
N ALA A 9 11.76 5.47 4.66
CA ALA A 9 11.18 6.79 4.87
C ALA A 9 10.55 7.33 3.58
N ASP A 10 11.23 7.16 2.44
CA ASP A 10 10.72 7.59 1.13
C ASP A 10 9.44 6.83 0.75
N PHE A 11 9.39 5.52 1.01
CA PHE A 11 8.18 4.72 0.78
C PHE A 11 7.01 5.14 1.67
N GLU A 12 7.25 5.32 2.97
CA GLU A 12 6.23 5.74 3.93
C GLU A 12 5.72 7.15 3.60
N GLN A 13 6.59 8.06 3.16
CA GLN A 13 6.22 9.39 2.70
C GLN A 13 5.41 9.34 1.38
N ALA A 14 5.72 8.42 0.48
CA ALA A 14 5.00 8.27 -0.78
C ALA A 14 3.59 7.69 -0.63
N MET A 15 3.37 6.85 0.38
CA MET A 15 2.08 6.23 0.68
C MET A 15 1.00 7.29 0.94
N ASP A 16 1.34 8.35 1.69
CA ASP A 16 0.52 9.54 1.98
C ASP A 16 -0.93 9.22 2.43
N GLU A 17 -1.73 10.24 2.73
CA GLU A 17 -3.15 10.06 3.08
C GLU A 17 -3.99 9.59 1.88
N SER A 18 -3.53 9.78 0.64
CA SER A 18 -4.27 9.36 -0.55
C SER A 18 -4.48 7.85 -0.66
N LEU A 19 -3.58 7.03 -0.10
CA LEU A 19 -3.81 5.59 -0.06
C LEU A 19 -4.88 5.24 1.00
N ALA A 20 -4.82 5.87 2.17
CA ALA A 20 -5.83 5.78 3.22
C ALA A 20 -7.23 6.13 2.68
N GLU A 21 -7.35 7.29 2.01
CA GLU A 21 -8.58 7.73 1.35
C GLU A 21 -9.09 6.73 0.31
N ALA A 22 -8.18 6.04 -0.39
CA ALA A 22 -8.58 5.08 -1.41
C ALA A 22 -9.17 3.81 -0.79
N VAL A 23 -8.56 3.30 0.29
CA VAL A 23 -8.97 2.04 0.95
C VAL A 23 -10.10 2.21 1.97
N SER A 24 -10.42 3.46 2.34
CA SER A 24 -11.48 3.82 3.28
C SER A 24 -12.74 4.37 2.57
N PRO A 25 -13.94 3.86 2.88
CA PRO A 25 -14.24 2.56 3.52
C PRO A 25 -13.86 1.39 2.60
N PRO A 26 -13.65 0.15 3.10
CA PRO A 26 -14.02 -0.35 4.43
C PRO A 26 -12.95 -0.28 5.51
N VAL A 27 -11.70 0.06 5.18
CA VAL A 27 -10.66 0.24 6.21
C VAL A 27 -11.01 1.48 7.05
N PRO A 28 -10.94 1.45 8.39
CA PRO A 28 -11.15 2.63 9.21
C PRO A 28 -10.10 3.70 8.87
N PHE A 29 -10.56 4.90 8.51
CA PHE A 29 -9.66 5.98 8.07
C PHE A 29 -8.64 6.37 9.15
N ASP A 30 -9.09 6.41 10.42
CA ASP A 30 -8.23 6.76 11.56
C ASP A 30 -7.09 5.74 11.80
N ASP A 31 -7.29 4.48 11.38
CA ASP A 31 -6.29 3.42 11.49
C ASP A 31 -5.37 3.38 10.25
N ALA A 32 -5.86 3.81 9.09
CA ALA A 32 -5.16 3.76 7.80
C ALA A 32 -4.06 4.82 7.65
N THR A 33 -3.24 5.06 8.67
CA THR A 33 -2.11 6.00 8.58
C THR A 33 -1.13 5.59 7.47
N PRO A 34 -0.32 6.51 6.90
CA PRO A 34 0.67 6.15 5.87
C PRO A 34 1.63 5.03 6.30
N HIS A 35 2.01 5.02 7.58
CA HIS A 35 2.85 3.97 8.16
C HIS A 35 2.15 2.61 8.17
N GLU A 36 0.93 2.54 8.70
CA GLU A 36 0.15 1.30 8.75
C GLU A 36 -0.17 0.77 7.34
N CYS A 37 -0.48 1.68 6.40
CA CYS A 37 -0.66 1.34 5.00
C CYS A 37 0.62 0.75 4.38
N ALA A 38 1.79 1.33 4.66
CA ALA A 38 3.08 0.80 4.22
C ALA A 38 3.36 -0.59 4.79
N GLU A 39 3.10 -0.81 6.08
CA GLU A 39 3.27 -2.11 6.74
C GLU A 39 2.30 -3.15 6.20
N ALA A 40 1.03 -2.80 5.96
CA ALA A 40 0.05 -3.68 5.33
C ALA A 40 0.52 -4.13 3.94
N VAL A 41 1.03 -3.21 3.11
CA VAL A 41 1.61 -3.56 1.80
C VAL A 41 2.85 -4.44 1.92
N ARG A 42 3.76 -4.13 2.84
CA ARG A 42 4.97 -4.93 3.11
C ARG A 42 4.62 -6.34 3.59
N SER A 43 3.57 -6.49 4.39
CA SER A 43 3.12 -7.80 4.89
C SER A 43 2.69 -8.76 3.78
N VAL A 44 2.23 -8.22 2.64
CA VAL A 44 1.76 -9.00 1.49
C VAL A 44 2.85 -9.17 0.44
N LEU A 45 3.54 -8.09 0.09
CA LEU A 45 4.49 -8.08 -1.03
C LEU A 45 5.95 -8.33 -0.61
N GLY A 46 6.24 -8.33 0.70
CA GLY A 46 7.57 -8.47 1.27
C GLY A 46 8.26 -7.13 1.55
N VAL A 47 9.50 -7.21 2.02
CA VAL A 47 10.29 -6.05 2.49
C VAL A 47 10.98 -5.25 1.38
N ASP A 48 10.96 -5.74 0.14
CA ASP A 48 11.66 -5.14 -1.01
C ASP A 48 10.69 -4.38 -1.97
N VAL A 49 9.64 -3.75 -1.43
CA VAL A 49 8.60 -3.05 -2.23
C VAL A 49 9.09 -1.68 -2.72
N GLY A 50 9.76 -1.65 -3.87
CA GLY A 50 10.11 -0.40 -4.56
C GLY A 50 9.08 0.06 -5.60
N PRO A 51 9.27 1.26 -6.21
CA PRO A 51 8.41 1.79 -7.27
C PRO A 51 8.24 0.81 -8.43
N GLY A 52 9.31 0.15 -8.85
CA GLY A 52 9.27 -0.84 -9.93
C GLY A 52 8.39 -2.05 -9.60
N ARG A 53 8.39 -2.51 -8.34
CA ARG A 53 7.52 -3.62 -7.92
C ARG A 53 6.05 -3.20 -7.87
N LEU A 54 5.76 -2.01 -7.36
CA LEU A 54 4.41 -1.44 -7.33
C LEU A 54 3.87 -1.20 -8.75
N ALA A 55 4.69 -0.69 -9.66
CA ALA A 55 4.32 -0.49 -11.06
C ALA A 55 4.06 -1.81 -11.80
N GLY A 56 4.69 -2.91 -11.36
CA GLY A 56 4.56 -4.25 -11.93
C GLY A 56 3.51 -5.13 -11.24
N LEU A 57 2.62 -4.60 -10.40
CA LEU A 57 1.61 -5.41 -9.72
C LEU A 57 0.59 -5.97 -10.71
N THR A 58 0.37 -7.27 -10.62
CA THR A 58 -0.67 -7.99 -11.36
C THR A 58 -2.03 -7.86 -10.68
N GLU A 59 -3.11 -8.24 -11.37
CA GLU A 59 -4.44 -8.37 -10.75
C GLU A 59 -4.44 -9.32 -9.54
N GLN A 60 -3.64 -10.39 -9.59
CA GLN A 60 -3.48 -11.32 -8.48
C GLN A 60 -2.78 -10.66 -7.28
N ASP A 61 -1.73 -9.86 -7.53
CA ASP A 61 -1.06 -9.10 -6.47
C ASP A 61 -2.01 -8.08 -5.82
N LEU A 62 -2.83 -7.39 -6.62
CA LEU A 62 -3.81 -6.42 -6.12
C LEU A 62 -4.94 -7.08 -5.33
N THR A 63 -5.36 -8.28 -5.73
CA THR A 63 -6.32 -9.10 -4.99
C THR A 63 -5.73 -9.55 -3.64
N ALA A 64 -4.46 -9.97 -3.64
CA ALA A 64 -3.75 -10.33 -2.41
C ALA A 64 -3.59 -9.12 -1.48
N LEU A 65 -3.27 -7.94 -2.03
CA LEU A 65 -3.21 -6.70 -1.26
C LEU A 65 -4.56 -6.35 -0.64
N ALA A 66 -5.65 -6.40 -1.41
CA ALA A 66 -7.00 -6.16 -0.88
C ALA A 66 -7.32 -7.06 0.32
N ALA A 67 -7.06 -8.37 0.19
CA ALA A 67 -7.23 -9.32 1.29
C ALA A 67 -6.29 -9.02 2.48
N GLY A 68 -5.05 -8.64 2.19
CA GLY A 68 -4.06 -8.25 3.19
C GLY A 68 -4.48 -7.03 4.00
N PHE A 69 -5.01 -5.99 3.34
CA PHE A 69 -5.58 -4.81 4.02
C PHE A 69 -6.71 -5.22 4.97
N GLY A 70 -7.67 -6.03 4.51
CA GLY A 70 -8.74 -6.51 5.39
C GLY A 70 -8.21 -7.30 6.59
N THR A 71 -7.16 -8.10 6.39
CA THR A 71 -6.54 -8.88 7.47
C THR A 71 -5.78 -7.99 8.46
N TRP A 72 -4.95 -7.06 7.97
CA TRP A 72 -4.12 -6.17 8.78
C TRP A 72 -4.97 -5.26 9.67
N PHE A 73 -5.98 -4.63 9.08
CA PHE A 73 -6.87 -3.70 9.78
C PHE A 73 -8.06 -4.37 10.47
N ALA A 74 -8.11 -5.71 10.48
CA ALA A 74 -9.22 -6.49 11.01
C ALA A 74 -10.60 -6.00 10.50
N SER A 75 -10.66 -5.61 9.22
CA SER A 75 -11.81 -5.02 8.55
C SER A 75 -12.28 -5.87 7.36
N SER A 76 -13.38 -5.47 6.73
CA SER A 76 -13.65 -5.98 5.38
C SER A 76 -12.53 -5.53 4.43
N PRO A 77 -12.15 -6.34 3.42
CA PRO A 77 -11.13 -5.95 2.47
C PRO A 77 -11.63 -4.84 1.53
N PRO A 78 -10.81 -3.83 1.23
CA PRO A 78 -11.12 -2.89 0.14
C PRO A 78 -11.23 -3.61 -1.19
N SER A 79 -11.90 -3.00 -2.17
CA SER A 79 -11.94 -3.56 -3.52
C SER A 79 -10.58 -3.46 -4.21
N VAL A 80 -10.33 -4.34 -5.18
CA VAL A 80 -9.14 -4.29 -6.03
C VAL A 80 -8.98 -2.93 -6.72
N ALA A 81 -10.08 -2.29 -7.13
CA ALA A 81 -10.06 -0.97 -7.74
C ALA A 81 -9.58 0.13 -6.77
N GLN A 82 -9.97 0.04 -5.50
CA GLN A 82 -9.50 0.97 -4.45
C GLN A 82 -8.00 0.81 -4.20
N VAL A 83 -7.54 -0.43 -4.04
CA VAL A 83 -6.11 -0.72 -3.87
C VAL A 83 -5.31 -0.21 -5.08
N ARG A 84 -5.78 -0.49 -6.29
CA ARG A 84 -5.16 -0.01 -7.53
C ARG A 84 -5.03 1.51 -7.54
N ARG A 85 -6.10 2.25 -7.21
CA ARG A 85 -6.08 3.71 -7.15
C ARG A 85 -5.09 4.23 -6.11
N GLY A 86 -5.00 3.57 -4.96
CA GLY A 86 -3.99 3.86 -3.94
C GLY A 86 -2.58 3.72 -4.49
N VAL A 87 -2.26 2.55 -5.04
CA VAL A 87 -0.95 2.24 -5.63
C VAL A 87 -0.57 3.25 -6.72
N GLU A 88 -1.49 3.59 -7.62
CA GLU A 88 -1.26 4.61 -8.66
C GLU A 88 -0.97 5.99 -8.07
N SER A 89 -1.63 6.34 -6.96
CA SER A 89 -1.41 7.62 -6.26
C SER A 89 -0.04 7.66 -5.56
N THR A 90 0.40 6.54 -5.01
CA THR A 90 1.75 6.36 -4.45
C THR A 90 2.81 6.47 -5.55
N LEU A 91 2.65 5.77 -6.68
CA LEU A 91 3.60 5.81 -7.81
C LEU A 91 3.76 7.19 -8.44
N ARG A 92 2.71 8.02 -8.44
CA ARG A 92 2.81 9.41 -8.92
C ARG A 92 3.71 10.27 -8.03
N ARG A 93 3.81 9.94 -6.75
CA ARG A 93 4.65 10.64 -5.76
C ARG A 93 6.04 10.03 -5.64
N TRP A 94 6.17 8.74 -5.95
CA TRP A 94 7.44 8.00 -5.94
C TRP A 94 7.77 7.46 -7.33
N PRO A 95 8.16 8.35 -8.27
CA PRO A 95 8.55 7.95 -9.60
C PRO A 95 9.83 7.10 -9.54
N ALA A 96 9.89 6.09 -10.42
CA ALA A 96 11.00 5.15 -10.57
C ALA A 96 12.28 5.80 -11.11
#